data_AF-T0ZCQ8-F1
#
_entry.id   AF-T0ZCQ8-F1
#
_cell.length_a   1.000
_cell.length_b   1.000
_cell.length_c   1.000
_cell.angle_alpha   90.00
_cell.angle_beta   90.00
_cell.angle_gamma   90.00
#
_symmetry.space_group_name_H-M   'P 1'
#
loop_
_entity.id
_entity.type
_entity.pdbx_description
1 polymer ?
#
loop_
_entity_poly.entity_id
_entity_poly.type
_entity_poly.pdbx_seq_one_letter_code
_entity_poly.pdbx_strand_id
1 'polypeptide(L)'
;EHLHWRRDFHPRDAPILSPGEMRHPEFLATQDRMRAVLLDLSGRLKDTSTPWFSTRYLGHMNSDTLMVASLAQMATTLYNPNNVTYESSMATSPMEIECGRDFARLVGFDPQTSWGHVTADGTIANYEALWLARNLKSFPLAAQAVAPSLVKGTDPWALLNLPPS
;
A
#
# COMPACT_ATOMS: atom_id res chain seq x y z
N GLU A 1 17.80 13.75 6.20
CA GLU A 1 17.23 12.69 7.06
C GLU A 1 17.70 11.28 6.68
N HIS A 2 17.08 10.57 5.72
CA HIS A 2 17.40 9.15 5.47
C HIS A 2 18.90 8.86 5.16
N LEU A 3 19.60 9.74 4.45
CA LEU A 3 21.05 9.61 4.23
C LEU A 3 21.85 9.63 5.54
N HIS A 4 21.47 10.49 6.49
CA HIS A 4 22.10 10.56 7.81
C HIS A 4 21.80 9.30 8.61
N TRP A 5 20.54 8.83 8.59
CA TRP A 5 20.17 7.58 9.26
C TRP A 5 21.02 6.39 8.80
N ARG A 6 21.21 6.21 7.49
CA ARG A 6 22.07 5.12 6.96
C ARG A 6 23.53 5.24 7.40
N ARG A 7 24.08 6.46 7.43
CA ARG A 7 25.45 6.72 7.85
C ARG A 7 25.63 6.47 9.36
N ASP A 8 24.64 6.83 10.16
CA ASP A 8 24.76 6.91 11.61
C ASP A 8 24.19 5.67 12.34
N PHE A 9 23.53 4.74 11.63
CA PHE A 9 22.99 3.50 12.22
C PHE A 9 24.09 2.62 12.84
N HIS A 10 25.22 2.49 12.14
CA HIS A 10 26.44 1.85 12.62
C HIS A 10 27.66 2.72 12.29
N PRO A 11 27.99 3.73 13.13
CA PRO A 11 29.00 4.74 12.80
C PRO A 11 30.42 4.22 12.63
N ARG A 12 30.69 2.99 13.08
CA ARG A 12 32.01 2.34 12.98
C ARG A 12 32.16 1.48 11.72
N ASP A 13 31.09 1.30 10.95
CA ASP A 13 31.15 0.52 9.73
C ASP A 13 32.00 1.26 8.69
N ALA A 14 32.86 0.50 8.01
CA ALA A 14 33.62 1.04 6.90
C ALA A 14 32.66 1.41 5.74
N PRO A 15 32.95 2.46 4.96
CA PRO A 15 32.14 2.77 3.80
C PRO A 15 32.19 1.61 2.78
N ILE A 16 31.02 1.23 2.27
CA ILE A 16 30.90 0.16 1.26
C ILE A 16 31.65 0.52 -0.04
N LEU A 17 31.70 1.82 -0.37
CA LEU A 17 32.38 2.35 -1.55
C LEU A 17 33.36 3.45 -1.13
N SER A 18 34.61 3.33 -1.57
CA SER A 18 35.63 4.36 -1.36
C SER A 18 35.54 5.49 -2.40
N PRO A 19 36.04 6.70 -2.08
CA PRO A 19 36.14 7.78 -3.06
C PRO A 19 37.01 7.43 -4.29
N GLY A 20 37.92 6.47 -4.17
CA GLY A 20 38.73 5.98 -5.29
C GLY A 20 37.89 5.17 -6.29
N GLU A 21 37.06 4.25 -5.79
CA GLU A 21 36.14 3.45 -6.61
C GLU A 21 35.09 4.31 -7.30
N MET A 22 34.60 5.36 -6.62
CA MET A 22 33.65 6.33 -7.23
C MET A 22 34.28 7.16 -8.38
N ARG A 23 35.61 7.15 -8.53
CA ARG A 23 36.31 7.79 -9.65
C ARG A 23 36.68 6.81 -10.76
N HIS A 24 36.38 5.52 -10.60
CA HIS A 24 36.68 4.52 -11.64
C HIS A 24 35.90 4.85 -12.93
N PRO A 25 36.51 4.70 -14.13
CA PRO A 25 35.85 5.04 -15.39
C PRO A 25 34.49 4.36 -15.56
N GLU A 26 34.35 3.11 -15.13
CA GLU A 26 33.09 2.37 -15.20
C GLU A 26 32.01 2.96 -14.28
N PHE A 27 32.38 3.39 -13.07
CA PHE A 27 31.45 4.04 -12.15
C PHE A 27 30.92 5.36 -12.74
N LEU A 28 31.82 6.17 -13.28
CA LEU A 28 31.47 7.44 -13.92
C LEU A 28 30.60 7.20 -15.16
N ALA A 29 30.94 6.21 -15.99
CA ALA A 29 30.14 5.83 -17.15
C ALA A 29 28.73 5.36 -16.75
N THR A 30 28.58 4.60 -15.67
CA THR A 30 27.26 4.23 -15.12
C THR A 30 26.49 5.44 -14.64
N GLN A 31 27.14 6.37 -13.93
CA GLN A 31 26.51 7.60 -13.46
C GLN A 31 26.00 8.46 -14.63
N ASP A 32 26.79 8.61 -15.68
CA ASP A 32 26.40 9.37 -16.87
C ASP A 32 25.26 8.69 -17.63
N ARG A 33 25.32 7.35 -17.75
CA ARG A 33 24.22 6.58 -18.35
C ARG A 33 22.92 6.72 -17.56
N MET A 34 22.98 6.67 -16.23
CA MET A 34 21.83 6.88 -15.37
C MET A 34 21.22 8.27 -15.58
N ARG A 35 22.05 9.32 -15.62
CA ARG A 35 21.58 10.69 -15.93
C ARG A 35 20.90 10.77 -17.29
N ALA A 36 21.52 10.19 -18.33
CA ALA A 36 20.96 10.20 -19.68
C ALA A 36 19.58 9.52 -19.73
N VAL A 37 19.43 8.36 -19.09
CA VAL A 37 18.15 7.64 -19.01
C VAL A 37 17.09 8.45 -18.26
N LEU A 38 17.44 9.07 -17.14
CA LEU A 38 16.49 9.90 -16.37
C LEU A 38 16.06 11.16 -17.14
N LEU A 39 16.96 11.77 -17.90
CA LEU A 39 16.64 12.91 -18.76
C LEU A 39 15.72 12.52 -19.93
N ASP A 40 16.01 11.39 -20.59
CA ASP A 40 15.13 10.84 -21.65
C ASP A 40 13.73 10.54 -21.09
N LEU A 41 13.65 9.87 -19.93
CA LEU A 41 12.38 9.62 -19.24
C LEU A 41 11.63 10.94 -18.94
N SER A 42 12.31 11.93 -18.38
CA SER A 42 11.71 13.23 -18.07
C SER A 42 11.21 13.95 -19.34
N GLY A 43 11.96 13.85 -20.44
CA GLY A 43 11.56 14.38 -21.74
C GLY A 43 10.27 13.75 -22.23
N ARG A 44 10.21 12.41 -22.25
CA ARG A 44 9.01 11.66 -22.68
C ARG A 44 7.78 11.96 -21.82
N LEU A 45 7.95 12.05 -20.51
CA LEU A 45 6.87 12.40 -19.59
C LEU A 45 6.31 13.80 -19.89
N LYS A 46 7.17 14.79 -20.13
CA LYS A 46 6.72 16.15 -20.47
C LYS A 46 6.02 16.24 -21.82
N ASP A 47 6.51 15.47 -22.80
CA ASP A 47 6.00 15.51 -24.18
C ASP A 47 4.64 14.83 -24.33
N THR A 48 4.43 13.70 -23.64
CA THR A 48 3.29 12.81 -23.91
C THR A 48 2.29 12.66 -22.76
N SER A 49 2.61 13.12 -21.54
CA SER A 49 1.68 13.01 -20.42
C SER A 49 0.53 14.01 -20.55
N THR A 50 -0.66 13.60 -20.10
CA THR A 50 -1.76 14.54 -19.96
C THR A 50 -1.49 15.47 -18.77
N PRO A 51 -1.64 16.81 -18.92
CA PRO A 51 -1.26 17.75 -17.86
C PRO A 51 -2.31 17.81 -16.74
N TRP A 52 -2.34 16.79 -15.86
CA TRP A 52 -3.29 16.70 -14.73
C TRP A 52 -3.21 17.85 -13.74
N PHE A 53 -2.08 18.54 -13.67
CA PHE A 53 -1.91 19.74 -12.86
C PHE A 53 -2.68 20.95 -13.42
N SER A 54 -3.03 20.94 -14.71
CA SER A 54 -3.68 22.07 -15.36
C SER A 54 -5.17 22.06 -15.06
N THR A 55 -5.68 23.15 -14.49
CA THR A 55 -7.12 23.37 -14.28
C THR A 55 -7.92 23.45 -15.59
N ARG A 56 -7.24 23.52 -16.74
CA ARG A 56 -7.87 23.44 -18.06
C ARG A 56 -8.28 22.02 -18.43
N TYR A 57 -7.74 21.00 -17.75
CA TYR A 57 -8.19 19.63 -17.94
C TYR A 57 -9.46 19.38 -17.11
N LEU A 58 -10.58 19.11 -17.79
CA LEU A 58 -11.89 18.87 -17.19
C LEU A 58 -12.48 17.54 -17.70
N GLY A 59 -11.64 16.53 -17.87
CA GLY A 59 -12.02 15.22 -18.40
C GLY A 59 -12.33 14.20 -17.30
N HIS A 60 -11.49 13.16 -17.22
CA HIS A 60 -11.68 12.03 -16.32
C HIS A 60 -11.32 12.33 -14.85
N MET A 61 -11.54 11.36 -13.96
CA MET A 61 -11.27 11.42 -12.52
C MET A 61 -9.77 11.45 -12.20
N ASN A 62 -9.08 12.54 -12.56
CA ASN A 62 -7.69 12.76 -12.21
C ASN A 62 -7.40 14.24 -11.98
N SER A 63 -6.51 14.52 -11.06
CA SER A 63 -6.06 15.85 -10.68
C SER A 63 -4.63 15.78 -10.16
N ASP A 64 -4.03 16.94 -9.93
CA ASP A 64 -2.78 16.97 -9.18
C ASP A 64 -2.93 16.28 -7.81
N THR A 65 -1.83 15.72 -7.33
CA THR A 65 -1.78 14.96 -6.06
C THR A 65 -1.44 15.87 -4.89
N LEU A 66 -1.83 15.48 -3.68
CA LEU A 66 -1.40 16.19 -2.48
C LEU A 66 0.13 16.11 -2.35
N MET A 67 0.79 17.26 -2.25
CA MET A 67 2.25 17.34 -2.10
C MET A 67 2.76 16.47 -0.95
N VAL A 68 2.05 16.47 0.19
CA VAL A 68 2.42 15.65 1.36
C VAL A 68 2.36 14.15 1.07
N ALA A 69 1.41 13.68 0.26
CA ALA A 69 1.29 12.26 -0.10
C ALA A 69 2.48 11.83 -0.99
N SER A 70 2.82 12.65 -1.98
CA SER A 70 3.99 12.41 -2.85
C SER A 70 5.31 12.45 -2.07
N LEU A 71 5.49 13.40 -1.14
CA LEU A 71 6.68 13.47 -0.28
C LEU A 71 6.77 12.28 0.67
N ALA A 72 5.66 11.88 1.29
CA ALA A 72 5.62 10.71 2.16
C ALA A 72 5.97 9.43 1.37
N GLN A 73 5.41 9.24 0.18
CA GLN A 73 5.73 8.09 -0.66
C GLN A 73 7.22 8.05 -1.03
N MET A 74 7.79 9.18 -1.46
CA MET A 74 9.23 9.26 -1.78
C MET A 74 10.10 8.96 -0.56
N ALA A 75 9.76 9.51 0.60
CA ALA A 75 10.50 9.27 1.85
C ALA A 75 10.43 7.80 2.28
N THR A 76 9.24 7.19 2.25
CA THR A 76 9.02 5.78 2.64
C THR A 76 9.70 4.81 1.67
N THR A 77 9.70 5.11 0.36
CA THR A 77 10.36 4.27 -0.67
C THR A 77 11.85 4.07 -0.39
N LEU A 78 12.52 5.03 0.26
CA LEU A 78 13.92 4.91 0.63
C LEU A 78 14.19 3.82 1.70
N TYR A 79 13.20 3.54 2.54
CA TYR A 79 13.22 2.45 3.53
C TYR A 79 12.68 1.13 2.96
N ASN A 80 11.89 1.20 1.88
CA ASN A 80 11.30 0.05 1.19
C ASN A 80 10.64 -0.99 2.13
N PRO A 81 9.74 -0.56 3.04
CA PRO A 81 9.10 -1.49 3.97
C PRO A 81 8.12 -2.41 3.24
N ASN A 82 7.92 -3.62 3.77
CA ASN A 82 6.93 -4.57 3.28
C ASN A 82 5.82 -4.80 4.33
N ASN A 83 4.65 -4.22 4.11
CA ASN A 83 3.53 -4.28 5.07
C ASN A 83 2.87 -5.66 5.20
N VAL A 84 3.23 -6.65 4.37
CA VAL A 84 2.76 -8.04 4.53
C VAL A 84 3.33 -8.68 5.80
N THR A 85 4.56 -8.33 6.16
CA THR A 85 5.25 -8.92 7.33
C THR A 85 5.71 -7.82 8.27
N TYR A 86 5.15 -7.83 9.48
CA TYR A 86 5.35 -6.78 10.49
C TYR A 86 6.84 -6.47 10.78
N GLU A 87 7.70 -7.49 10.86
CA GLU A 87 9.14 -7.32 11.12
C GLU A 87 9.87 -6.46 10.07
N SER A 88 9.34 -6.38 8.85
CA SER A 88 9.88 -5.60 7.73
C SER A 88 9.22 -4.22 7.55
N SER A 89 8.27 -3.89 8.42
CA SER A 89 7.39 -2.71 8.31
C SER A 89 6.93 -2.22 9.67
N MET A 90 7.75 -2.39 10.71
CA MET A 90 7.45 -2.01 12.10
C MET A 90 6.95 -0.56 12.25
N ALA A 91 7.40 0.34 11.38
CA ALA A 91 6.94 1.73 11.33
C ALA A 91 5.66 1.91 10.51
N THR A 92 5.51 1.23 9.36
CA THR A 92 4.44 1.47 8.39
C THR A 92 3.21 0.58 8.57
N SER A 93 3.33 -0.60 9.16
CA SER A 93 2.17 -1.44 9.50
C SER A 93 1.25 -0.77 10.53
N PRO A 94 1.74 -0.15 11.62
CA PRO A 94 0.88 0.62 12.51
C PRO A 94 0.20 1.80 11.81
N MET A 95 0.92 2.50 10.93
CA MET A 95 0.35 3.61 10.14
C MET A 95 -0.78 3.14 9.21
N GLU A 96 -0.68 1.93 8.64
CA GLU A 96 -1.77 1.36 7.85
C GLU A 96 -2.98 0.98 8.71
N ILE A 97 -2.77 0.49 9.94
CA ILE A 97 -3.86 0.25 10.90
C ILE A 97 -4.55 1.58 11.28
N GLU A 98 -3.79 2.64 11.48
CA GLU A 98 -4.32 4.00 11.70
C GLU A 98 -5.13 4.48 10.50
N CYS A 99 -4.63 4.29 9.27
CA CYS A 99 -5.36 4.60 8.05
C CYS A 99 -6.68 3.82 7.93
N GLY A 100 -6.67 2.52 8.27
CA GLY A 100 -7.88 1.69 8.33
C GLY A 100 -8.92 2.21 9.33
N ARG A 101 -8.47 2.69 10.50
CA ARG A 101 -9.35 3.33 11.49
C ARG A 101 -9.90 4.67 11.00
N ASP A 102 -9.10 5.43 10.27
CA ASP A 102 -9.56 6.67 9.64
C ASP A 102 -10.61 6.39 8.55
N PHE A 103 -10.46 5.33 7.77
CA PHE A 103 -11.51 4.89 6.84
C PHE A 103 -12.79 4.46 7.55
N ALA A 104 -12.69 3.68 8.63
CA ALA A 104 -13.86 3.30 9.42
C ALA A 104 -14.62 4.54 9.92
N ARG A 105 -13.89 5.53 10.47
CA ARG A 105 -14.47 6.80 10.91
C ARG A 105 -15.12 7.57 9.76
N LEU A 106 -14.46 7.63 8.61
CA LEU A 106 -14.93 8.36 7.42
C LEU A 106 -16.30 7.84 6.94
N VAL A 107 -16.52 6.53 6.97
CA VAL A 107 -17.77 5.91 6.52
C VAL A 107 -18.81 5.72 7.62
N GLY A 108 -18.53 6.19 8.84
CA GLY A 108 -19.47 6.16 9.97
C GLY A 108 -19.46 4.86 10.79
N PHE A 109 -18.47 3.99 10.63
CA PHE A 109 -18.27 2.83 11.49
C PHE A 109 -17.47 3.19 12.75
N ASP A 110 -17.62 2.39 13.82
CA ASP A 110 -16.84 2.55 15.04
C ASP A 110 -15.38 2.05 14.81
N PRO A 111 -14.37 2.94 14.90
CA PRO A 111 -12.97 2.56 14.65
C PRO A 111 -12.37 1.60 15.69
N GLN A 112 -13.03 1.38 16.83
CA GLN A 112 -12.56 0.41 17.85
C GLN A 112 -13.01 -1.02 17.56
N THR A 113 -14.11 -1.18 16.81
CA THR A 113 -14.71 -2.48 16.50
C THR A 113 -14.66 -2.82 15.01
N SER A 114 -14.24 -1.87 14.18
CA SER A 114 -14.11 -2.04 12.72
C SER A 114 -12.64 -2.10 12.29
N TRP A 115 -12.40 -2.69 11.12
CA TRP A 115 -11.08 -2.83 10.53
C TRP A 115 -11.10 -2.50 9.04
N GLY A 116 -9.97 -2.03 8.54
CA GLY A 116 -9.73 -1.75 7.13
C GLY A 116 -8.23 -1.73 6.85
N HIS A 117 -7.85 -1.81 5.58
CA HIS A 117 -6.47 -1.74 5.12
C HIS A 117 -6.41 -1.14 3.71
N VAL A 118 -5.20 -0.86 3.23
CA VAL A 118 -4.99 -0.37 1.87
C VAL A 118 -4.87 -1.57 0.93
N THR A 119 -5.59 -1.53 -0.18
CA THR A 119 -5.47 -2.49 -1.28
C THR A 119 -4.65 -1.91 -2.42
N ALA A 120 -4.24 -2.74 -3.38
CA ALA A 120 -3.51 -2.27 -4.56
C ALA A 120 -4.33 -1.24 -5.38
N ASP A 121 -5.63 -1.48 -5.48
CA ASP A 121 -6.60 -0.58 -6.11
C ASP A 121 -8.04 -0.93 -5.67
N GLY A 122 -9.02 -0.18 -6.18
CA GLY A 122 -10.44 -0.41 -5.89
C GLY A 122 -11.02 -1.69 -6.51
N THR A 123 -10.40 -2.25 -7.56
CA THR A 123 -10.82 -3.54 -8.13
C THR A 123 -10.51 -4.67 -7.16
N ILE A 124 -9.31 -4.67 -6.59
CA ILE A 124 -8.92 -5.65 -5.56
C ILE A 124 -9.78 -5.49 -4.30
N ALA A 125 -10.05 -4.27 -3.85
CA ALA A 125 -10.96 -4.04 -2.72
C ALA A 125 -12.36 -4.65 -2.96
N ASN A 126 -12.91 -4.48 -4.17
CA ASN A 126 -14.19 -5.08 -4.53
C ASN A 126 -14.15 -6.62 -4.57
N TYR A 127 -13.04 -7.20 -5.05
CA TYR A 127 -12.86 -8.65 -5.04
C TYR A 127 -12.76 -9.21 -3.63
N GLU A 128 -12.03 -8.55 -2.73
CA GLU A 128 -11.95 -8.95 -1.32
C GLU A 128 -13.32 -8.85 -0.63
N ALA A 129 -14.09 -7.79 -0.89
CA ALA A 129 -15.44 -7.65 -0.37
C ALA A 129 -16.37 -8.79 -0.85
N LEU A 130 -16.31 -9.15 -2.13
CA LEU A 130 -17.07 -10.28 -2.66
C LEU A 130 -16.60 -11.62 -2.07
N TRP A 131 -15.29 -11.78 -1.88
CA TRP A 131 -14.71 -12.96 -1.27
C TRP A 131 -15.20 -13.15 0.18
N LEU A 132 -15.21 -12.07 0.97
CA LEU A 132 -15.78 -12.05 2.31
C LEU A 132 -17.27 -12.40 2.31
N ALA A 133 -18.08 -11.74 1.48
CA ALA A 133 -19.52 -12.00 1.39
C ALA A 133 -19.83 -13.45 0.99
N ARG A 134 -19.12 -13.99 0.00
CA ARG A 134 -19.24 -15.39 -0.44
C ARG A 134 -18.91 -16.36 0.69
N ASN A 135 -17.79 -16.16 1.38
CA ASN A 135 -17.36 -17.05 2.46
C ASN A 135 -18.33 -16.99 3.65
N LEU A 136 -18.74 -15.78 4.05
CA LEU A 136 -19.71 -15.58 5.13
C LEU A 136 -21.03 -16.31 4.86
N LYS A 137 -21.55 -16.23 3.62
CA LYS A 137 -22.80 -16.90 3.24
C LYS A 137 -22.71 -18.43 3.33
N SER A 138 -21.52 -18.99 3.09
CA SER A 138 -21.27 -20.44 3.15
C SER A 138 -20.99 -20.95 4.57
N PHE A 139 -20.62 -20.07 5.50
CA PHE A 139 -20.13 -20.44 6.83
C PHE A 139 -21.18 -21.19 7.68
N PRO A 140 -22.46 -20.78 7.77
CA PRO A 140 -23.47 -21.50 8.56
C PRO A 140 -23.69 -22.95 8.09
N LEU A 141 -23.62 -23.21 6.78
CA LEU A 141 -23.73 -24.58 6.24
C LEU A 141 -22.49 -25.41 6.56
N ALA A 142 -21.29 -24.81 6.50
CA ALA A 142 -20.07 -25.48 6.92
C ALA A 142 -20.11 -25.81 8.43
N ALA A 143 -20.61 -24.88 9.26
CA ALA A 143 -20.83 -25.11 10.68
C ALA A 143 -21.85 -26.23 10.93
N GLN A 144 -22.94 -26.30 10.15
CA GLN A 144 -23.89 -27.42 10.22
C GLN A 144 -23.21 -28.77 9.94
N ALA A 145 -22.32 -28.84 8.95
CA ALA A 145 -21.65 -30.07 8.57
C ALA A 145 -20.59 -30.53 9.60
N VAL A 146 -19.87 -29.60 10.22
CA VAL A 146 -18.74 -29.90 11.12
C VAL A 146 -19.15 -29.91 12.60
N ALA A 147 -20.06 -29.03 13.00
CA ALA A 147 -20.53 -28.86 14.38
C ALA A 147 -22.05 -28.59 14.45
N PRO A 148 -22.90 -29.59 14.17
CA PRO A 148 -24.35 -29.43 14.06
C PRO A 148 -25.02 -28.83 15.31
N SER A 149 -24.39 -28.97 16.49
CA SER A 149 -24.88 -28.40 17.75
C SER A 149 -24.93 -26.87 17.75
N LEU A 150 -24.09 -26.19 16.95
CA LEU A 150 -24.05 -24.73 16.86
C LEU A 150 -25.26 -24.13 16.13
N VAL A 151 -25.97 -24.94 15.34
CA VAL A 151 -27.06 -24.50 14.45
C VAL A 151 -28.29 -25.40 14.56
N LYS A 152 -28.49 -25.99 15.74
CA LYS A 152 -29.53 -26.98 15.97
C LYS A 152 -30.92 -26.38 15.75
N GLY A 153 -31.73 -27.05 14.94
CA GLY A 153 -33.12 -26.65 14.68
C GLY A 153 -33.27 -25.53 13.65
N THR A 154 -32.17 -25.08 13.03
CA THR A 154 -32.22 -24.13 11.92
C THR A 154 -32.26 -24.87 10.59
N ASP A 155 -33.25 -24.59 9.76
CA ASP A 155 -33.36 -25.19 8.44
C ASP A 155 -32.38 -24.53 7.44
N PRO A 156 -32.08 -25.16 6.29
CA PRO A 156 -31.11 -24.63 5.33
C PRO A 156 -31.43 -23.23 4.80
N TRP A 157 -32.71 -22.88 4.64
CA TRP A 157 -33.09 -21.55 4.19
C TRP A 157 -32.82 -20.50 5.26
N ALA A 158 -33.16 -20.80 6.52
CA ALA A 158 -32.84 -19.93 7.64
C ALA A 158 -31.32 -19.77 7.82
N LEU A 159 -30.53 -20.84 7.68
CA LEU A 159 -29.06 -20.78 7.75
C LEU A 159 -28.46 -19.86 6.70
N LEU A 160 -28.97 -19.91 5.49
CA LEU A 160 -28.51 -19.02 4.43
C LEU A 160 -28.93 -17.58 4.68
N ASN A 161 -29.95 -17.28 5.48
CA ASN A 161 -30.46 -15.92 5.68
C ASN A 161 -30.18 -15.35 7.09
N LEU A 162 -29.22 -15.92 7.82
CA LEU A 162 -28.74 -15.33 9.06
C LEU A 162 -28.11 -13.95 8.81
N PRO A 163 -28.36 -12.96 9.69
CA PRO A 163 -27.70 -11.67 9.59
C PRO A 163 -26.19 -11.80 9.88
N PRO A 164 -25.34 -10.91 9.33
CA PRO A 164 -23.91 -10.85 9.66
C PRO A 164 -23.60 -10.45 11.11
N SER A 165 -24.58 -9.89 11.84
CA SER A 165 -24.46 -9.30 13.19
C SER A 165 -25.11 -10.16 14.25
#